data_AF-A0A7J8WD92-F1
#
_entry.id   AF-A0A7J8WD92-F1
#
_cell.length_a   1.000
_cell.length_b   1.000
_cell.length_c   1.000
_cell.angle_alpha   90.00
_cell.angle_beta   90.00
_cell.angle_gamma   90.00
#
_symmetry.space_group_name_H-M   'P 1'
#
loop_
_entity.id
_entity.type
_entity.pdbx_description
1 polymer ?
#
loop_
_entity_poly.entity_id
_entity_poly.type
_entity_poly.pdbx_seq_one_letter_code
_entity_poly.pdbx_strand_id
1 'polypeptide(L)'
;MFKIKGKIFSIHDLRLLTDAAGNPVCTLRHKIMTVHDRWQVFKGESTEEKDLIFTVKRSSMIQLKTKLHVFLATNPKENVCDFRVEGSWLERSCIIYSGESNTILAQVFNTLFLRFIYTYTLLSHTI
;
A
#
# COMPACT_ATOMS: atom_id res chain seq x y z
N MET A 1 3.79 -3.93 18.89
CA MET A 1 2.61 -3.36 18.20
C MET A 1 3.06 -2.13 17.43
N PHE A 2 2.69 -1.98 16.16
CA PHE A 2 3.05 -0.82 15.34
C PHE A 2 2.02 0.30 15.44
N LYS A 3 2.44 1.54 15.19
CA LYS A 3 1.57 2.74 15.17
C LYS A 3 1.78 3.49 13.86
N ILE A 4 0.71 4.09 13.34
CA ILE A 4 0.77 4.95 12.15
C ILE A 4 0.58 6.40 12.60
N LYS A 5 1.52 7.27 12.22
CA LYS A 5 1.46 8.73 12.37
C LYS A 5 1.34 9.36 10.99
N GLY A 6 0.65 10.49 10.85
CA GLY A 6 0.57 11.19 9.55
C GLY A 6 -0.25 12.47 9.63
N LYS A 7 0.03 13.43 8.75
CA LYS A 7 -0.80 14.63 8.57
C LYS A 7 -1.92 14.32 7.59
N ILE A 8 -3.15 14.22 8.09
CA ILE A 8 -4.35 14.21 7.26
C ILE A 8 -4.37 15.57 6.52
N PHE A 9 -4.58 15.56 5.19
CA PHE A 9 -4.64 16.75 4.31
C PHE A 9 -3.31 17.40 3.87
N SER A 10 -2.23 16.63 3.71
CA SER A 10 -1.00 17.10 3.02
C SER A 10 -0.97 16.65 1.54
N ILE A 11 -0.41 17.50 0.66
CA ILE A 11 -0.25 17.27 -0.81
C ILE A 11 0.51 15.99 -1.21
N HIS A 12 1.05 15.21 -0.28
CA HIS A 12 1.72 13.93 -0.56
C HIS A 12 1.25 12.79 0.36
N ASP A 13 0.18 13.00 1.13
CA ASP A 13 -0.35 12.10 2.18
C ASP A 13 0.70 11.14 2.77
N LEU A 14 1.55 11.69 3.64
CA LEU A 14 2.71 11.01 4.21
C LEU A 14 2.35 10.36 5.54
N ARG A 15 2.67 9.07 5.66
CA ARG A 15 2.38 8.25 6.84
C ARG A 15 3.63 7.56 7.34
N LEU A 16 3.99 7.81 8.59
CA LEU A 16 5.11 7.17 9.27
C LEU A 16 4.61 5.98 10.09
N LEU A 17 5.10 4.78 9.78
CA LEU A 17 4.94 3.60 10.62
C LEU A 17 6.04 3.58 11.67
N THR A 18 5.67 3.54 12.94
CA THR A 18 6.60 3.40 14.06
C THR A 18 6.37 2.09 14.81
N ASP A 19 7.40 1.59 15.48
CA ASP A 19 7.26 0.49 16.43
C ASP A 19 6.55 0.95 17.73
N ALA A 20 6.51 0.07 18.74
CA ALA A 20 5.86 0.36 20.02
C ALA A 20 6.59 1.43 20.84
N ALA A 21 7.91 1.50 20.70
CA ALA A 21 8.79 2.49 21.35
C ALA A 21 8.78 3.84 20.63
N GLY A 22 8.20 3.91 19.43
CA GLY A 22 8.11 5.12 18.64
C GLY A 22 9.24 5.28 17.62
N ASN A 23 10.10 4.27 17.44
CA ASN A 23 11.16 4.31 16.44
C ASN A 23 10.56 4.19 15.03
N PRO A 24 11.05 4.96 14.06
CA PRO A 24 10.56 4.93 12.69
C PRO A 24 10.95 3.62 11.99
N VAL A 25 9.96 2.92 11.44
CA VAL A 25 10.15 1.67 10.68
C VAL A 25 10.17 1.99 9.19
N CYS A 26 9.12 2.63 8.68
CA CYS A 26 9.01 3.03 7.29
C CYS A 26 8.06 4.20 7.09
N THR A 27 8.23 4.89 5.98
CA THR A 27 7.39 6.00 5.56
C THR A 27 6.66 5.65 4.28
N LEU A 28 5.34 5.74 4.31
CA LEU A 28 4.48 5.58 3.16
C LEU A 28 4.15 6.96 2.60
N ARG A 29 4.36 7.15 1.30
CA ARG A 29 4.07 8.39 0.59
C ARG A 29 3.10 8.11 -0.54
N HIS A 30 2.00 8.87 -0.57
CA HIS A 30 1.11 8.85 -1.71
C HIS A 30 1.66 9.73 -2.83
N LYS A 31 1.71 9.20 -4.05
CA LYS A 31 2.08 9.98 -5.23
C LYS A 31 0.80 10.53 -5.87
N ILE A 32 0.39 11.74 -5.46
CA ILE A 32 -0.73 12.45 -6.08
C ILE A 32 -0.43 12.68 -7.57
N MET A 33 -1.46 12.69 -8.42
CA MET A 33 -1.39 12.85 -9.90
C MET A 33 -0.96 11.61 -10.71
N THR A 34 -1.14 10.38 -10.21
CA THR A 34 -1.00 9.17 -11.03
C THR A 34 -2.37 8.58 -11.38
N VAL A 35 -2.55 8.15 -12.65
CA VAL A 35 -3.81 7.53 -13.16
C VAL A 35 -4.21 6.27 -12.37
N HIS A 36 -3.24 5.63 -11.72
CA HIS A 36 -3.43 4.50 -10.83
C HIS A 36 -2.88 4.89 -9.46
N ASP A 37 -3.71 4.91 -8.41
CA ASP A 37 -3.33 5.22 -7.04
C ASP A 37 -1.98 4.53 -6.69
N ARG A 38 -0.92 5.33 -6.51
CA ARG A 38 0.45 4.84 -6.31
C ARG A 38 0.97 5.25 -4.95
N TRP A 39 1.45 4.25 -4.22
CA TRP A 39 2.11 4.43 -2.93
C TRP A 39 3.56 3.98 -3.02
N GLN A 40 4.45 4.73 -2.39
CA GLN A 40 5.85 4.38 -2.23
C GLN A 40 6.15 4.20 -0.75
N VAL A 41 6.93 3.18 -0.41
CA VAL A 41 7.32 2.88 0.96
C VAL A 41 8.84 2.97 1.08
N PHE A 42 9.30 3.80 2.00
CA PHE A 42 10.70 4.14 2.21
C PHE A 42 11.16 3.70 3.61
N LYS A 43 12.47 3.47 3.78
CA LYS A 43 13.06 3.10 5.06
C LYS A 43 13.05 4.28 6.06
N GLY A 44 12.66 3.99 7.30
CA GLY A 44 12.64 4.98 8.38
C GLY A 44 11.76 6.19 8.04
N GLU A 45 12.28 7.40 8.23
CA GLU A 45 11.62 8.67 7.92
C GLU A 45 11.99 9.23 6.53
N SER A 46 12.76 8.48 5.73
CA SER A 46 13.25 8.95 4.44
C SER A 46 12.13 9.01 3.39
N THR A 47 12.33 9.85 2.37
CA THR A 47 11.58 9.83 1.11
C THR A 47 12.50 9.85 -0.11
N GLU A 48 13.78 9.55 0.09
CA GLU A 48 14.79 9.50 -0.98
C GLU A 48 14.70 8.18 -1.75
N GLU A 49 14.99 8.21 -3.05
CA GLU A 49 14.89 7.02 -3.91
C GLU A 49 15.81 5.88 -3.46
N LYS A 50 16.98 6.19 -2.91
CA LYS A 50 17.93 5.20 -2.37
C LYS A 50 17.35 4.38 -1.20
N ASP A 51 16.36 4.95 -0.51
CA ASP A 51 15.70 4.34 0.65
C ASP A 51 14.36 3.71 0.28
N LEU A 52 14.00 3.69 -1.01
CA LEU A 52 12.79 3.02 -1.48
C LEU A 52 12.88 1.52 -1.18
N ILE A 53 11.83 0.98 -0.56
CA ILE A 53 11.70 -0.45 -0.26
C ILE A 53 10.86 -1.10 -1.35
N PHE A 54 9.66 -0.56 -1.58
CA PHE A 54 8.75 -1.03 -2.61
C PHE A 54 7.74 0.05 -3.01
N THR A 55 7.12 -0.17 -4.16
CA THR A 55 5.96 0.57 -4.66
C THR A 55 4.73 -0.33 -4.64
N VAL A 56 3.59 0.23 -4.27
CA VAL A 56 2.27 -0.38 -4.47
C VAL A 56 1.50 0.40 -5.53
N LYS A 57 0.95 -0.29 -6.52
CA LYS A 57 0.05 0.27 -7.52
C LYS A 57 -1.31 -0.40 -7.43
N ARG A 58 -2.37 0.38 -7.57
CA ARG A 58 -3.70 -0.17 -7.83
C ARG A 58 -3.78 -0.67 -9.27
N SER A 59 -4.23 -1.91 -9.48
CA SER A 59 -4.29 -2.49 -10.82
C SER A 59 -5.59 -2.17 -11.57
N SER A 60 -6.66 -1.76 -10.88
CA SER A 60 -7.93 -1.33 -11.48
C SER A 60 -8.70 -0.37 -10.57
N MET A 61 -9.32 0.65 -11.16
CA MET A 61 -10.10 1.68 -10.48
C MET A 61 -11.53 1.23 -10.13
N ILE A 62 -12.04 0.18 -10.78
CA ILE A 62 -13.46 -0.21 -10.73
C ILE A 62 -13.57 -1.71 -10.45
N GLN A 63 -13.80 -2.10 -9.19
CA GLN A 63 -14.25 -3.46 -8.79
C GLN A 63 -14.58 -3.53 -7.29
N LEU A 64 -15.54 -4.39 -6.90
CA LEU A 64 -15.82 -4.82 -5.51
C LEU A 64 -14.63 -5.55 -4.85
N LYS A 65 -13.70 -6.03 -5.68
CA LYS A 65 -12.44 -6.67 -5.29
C LYS A 65 -11.29 -5.71 -5.58
N THR A 66 -10.50 -5.39 -4.57
CA THR A 66 -9.33 -4.53 -4.73
C THR A 66 -8.15 -5.39 -5.12
N LYS A 67 -7.49 -5.07 -6.23
CA LYS A 67 -6.25 -5.73 -6.64
C LYS A 67 -5.11 -4.71 -6.65
N LEU A 68 -4.04 -5.02 -5.92
CA LEU A 68 -2.83 -4.20 -5.80
C LEU A 68 -1.64 -5.02 -6.27
N HIS A 69 -0.74 -4.36 -7.00
CA HIS A 69 0.54 -4.92 -7.42
C HIS A 69 1.65 -4.25 -6.63
N VAL A 70 2.54 -5.06 -6.06
CA VAL A 70 3.70 -4.62 -5.29
C VAL A 70 4.96 -4.87 -6.12
N PHE A 71 5.80 -3.85 -6.23
CA PHE A 71 7.07 -3.88 -6.96
C PHE A 71 8.18 -3.52 -5.99
N LEU A 72 9.13 -4.43 -5.80
CA LEU A 72 10.31 -4.17 -4.97
C LEU A 72 11.21 -3.13 -5.64
N ALA A 73 11.98 -2.37 -4.85
CA ALA A 73 12.90 -1.38 -5.39
C ALA A 73 13.97 -1.99 -6.34
N THR A 74 14.26 -3.28 -6.21
CA THR A 74 15.14 -4.04 -7.11
C THR A 74 14.51 -4.35 -8.48
N ASN A 75 13.23 -4.03 -8.67
CA ASN A 75 12.46 -4.23 -9.90
C ASN A 75 12.01 -2.87 -10.51
N PRO A 76 12.94 -2.06 -11.04
CA PRO A 76 12.63 -0.72 -11.53
C PRO A 76 11.81 -0.72 -12.83
N LYS A 77 11.81 -1.84 -13.58
CA LYS A 77 11.05 -1.97 -14.83
C LYS A 77 9.55 -2.10 -14.57
N GLU A 78 9.16 -2.64 -13.42
CA GLU A 78 7.75 -2.80 -13.00
C GLU A 78 6.87 -3.55 -14.02
N ASN A 79 7.46 -4.42 -14.85
CA ASN A 79 6.76 -5.19 -15.89
C ASN A 79 5.94 -6.34 -15.29
N VAL A 80 6.47 -6.99 -14.25
CA VAL A 80 5.83 -8.08 -13.51
C VAL A 80 5.88 -7.71 -12.04
N CYS A 81 4.77 -7.87 -11.32
CA CYS A 81 4.77 -7.60 -9.88
C CYS A 81 5.53 -8.68 -9.12
N ASP A 82 6.18 -8.28 -8.02
CA ASP A 82 6.85 -9.20 -7.10
C ASP A 82 5.82 -9.85 -6.16
N PHE A 83 4.78 -9.08 -5.80
CA PHE A 83 3.63 -9.60 -5.07
C PHE A 83 2.33 -9.02 -5.59
N ARG A 84 1.29 -9.85 -5.57
CA ARG A 84 -0.08 -9.48 -5.87
C ARG A 84 -0.90 -9.56 -4.61
N VAL A 85 -1.67 -8.52 -4.33
CA VAL A 85 -2.58 -8.47 -3.17
C VAL A 85 -4.00 -8.35 -3.68
N GLU A 86 -4.85 -9.28 -3.28
CA GLU A 86 -6.28 -9.27 -3.61
C GLU A 86 -7.09 -9.15 -2.33
N GLY A 87 -7.89 -8.10 -2.24
CA GLY A 87 -8.82 -7.85 -1.15
C GLY A 87 -10.27 -7.99 -1.61
N SER A 88 -11.09 -8.67 -0.82
CA SER A 88 -12.54 -8.74 -1.03
C SER A 88 -13.24 -8.04 0.13
N TRP A 89 -13.98 -6.98 -0.18
CA TRP A 89 -14.72 -6.23 0.86
C TRP A 89 -15.82 -7.08 1.50
N LEU A 90 -16.55 -7.86 0.67
CA LEU A 90 -17.63 -8.74 1.12
C LEU A 90 -17.09 -9.85 2.04
N GLU A 91 -15.98 -10.47 1.66
CA GLU A 91 -15.38 -11.57 2.42
C GLU A 91 -14.50 -11.07 3.58
N ARG A 92 -14.32 -9.75 3.69
CA ARG A 92 -13.48 -9.11 4.71
C ARG A 92 -12.07 -9.71 4.79
N SER A 93 -11.54 -10.10 3.64
CA SER A 93 -10.32 -10.86 3.50
C SER A 93 -9.32 -10.16 2.57
N CYS A 94 -8.05 -10.44 2.78
CA CYS A 94 -6.95 -10.02 1.93
C CYS A 94 -6.01 -11.20 1.75
N ILE A 95 -5.64 -11.50 0.51
CA ILE A 95 -4.72 -12.58 0.17
C ILE A 95 -3.51 -11.98 -0.54
N ILE A 96 -2.31 -12.41 -0.15
CA ILE A 96 -1.04 -12.02 -0.74
C ILE A 96 -0.50 -13.21 -1.51
N TYR A 97 -0.14 -12.99 -2.77
CA TYR A 97 0.39 -13.99 -3.69
C TYR A 97 1.82 -13.65 -4.12
N SER A 98 2.57 -14.68 -4.50
CA SER A 98 3.90 -14.53 -5.11
C SER A 98 3.77 -14.15 -6.58
N GLY A 99 4.16 -12.92 -6.93
CA GLY A 99 4.00 -12.32 -8.25
C GLY A 99 2.62 -12.53 -8.87
N GLU A 100 2.59 -12.88 -10.16
CA GLU A 100 1.35 -13.22 -10.89
C GLU A 100 0.92 -14.69 -10.73
N SER A 101 1.67 -15.49 -9.97
CA SER A 101 1.28 -16.88 -9.69
C SER A 101 0.11 -16.94 -8.70
N ASN A 102 -0.54 -18.11 -8.61
CA ASN A 102 -1.58 -18.37 -7.61
C ASN A 102 -1.01 -18.93 -6.29
N THR A 103 0.31 -18.89 -6.09
CA THR A 103 0.95 -19.31 -4.84
C THR A 103 0.65 -18.30 -3.74
N ILE A 104 -0.12 -18.72 -2.74
CA ILE A 104 -0.49 -17.89 -1.58
C ILE A 104 0.68 -17.81 -0.61
N LEU A 105 1.06 -16.58 -0.24
CA LEU A 105 2.09 -16.30 0.76
C LEU A 105 1.49 -15.94 2.12
N ALA A 106 0.34 -15.26 2.12
CA ALA A 106 -0.36 -14.89 3.34
C ALA A 106 -1.85 -14.66 3.08
N GLN A 107 -2.65 -14.85 4.13
CA GLN A 107 -4.07 -14.54 4.13
C GLN A 107 -4.44 -13.85 5.44
N VAL A 108 -5.17 -12.74 5.32
CA VAL A 108 -5.63 -11.92 6.45
C VAL A 108 -7.15 -11.88 6.42
N PHE A 109 -7.77 -12.27 7.53
CA PHE A 109 -9.22 -12.21 7.72
C PHE A 109 -9.51 -11.17 8.81
N ASN A 110 -9.97 -9.96 8.45
CA ASN A 110 -10.50 -9.01 9.44
C ASN A 110 -11.08 -7.71 8.85
N THR A 111 -12.15 -7.22 9.49
CA THR A 111 -12.91 -6.00 9.17
C THR A 111 -12.13 -4.69 9.25
N LEU A 112 -11.06 -4.61 10.07
CA LEU A 112 -10.35 -3.36 10.34
C LEU A 112 -9.24 -3.04 9.32
N PHE A 113 -8.67 -4.06 8.66
CA PHE A 113 -7.59 -3.86 7.68
C PHE A 113 -8.11 -3.25 6.37
N LEU A 114 -9.33 -3.65 5.94
CA LEU A 114 -9.98 -3.11 4.75
C LEU A 114 -10.47 -1.67 4.93
N ARG A 115 -10.75 -1.26 6.18
CA ARG A 115 -11.10 0.13 6.48
C ARG A 115 -9.92 1.05 6.19
N PHE A 116 -8.69 0.65 6.52
CA PHE A 116 -7.47 1.37 6.13
C PHE A 116 -7.28 1.44 4.62
N ILE A 117 -7.55 0.36 3.88
CA ILE A 117 -7.44 0.39 2.41
C ILE A 117 -8.47 1.36 1.82
N TYR A 118 -9.72 1.35 2.29
CA TYR A 118 -10.83 2.04 1.62
C TYR A 118 -11.10 3.48 2.08
N THR A 119 -10.82 3.88 3.34
CA THR A 119 -10.94 5.31 3.72
C THR A 119 -10.06 6.20 2.86
N TYR A 120 -8.92 5.72 2.36
CA TYR A 120 -8.04 6.52 1.50
C TYR A 120 -8.42 6.49 0.03
N THR A 121 -9.13 5.46 -0.44
CA THR A 121 -9.55 5.38 -1.85
C THR A 121 -10.83 6.15 -2.15
N LEU A 122 -11.73 6.33 -1.17
CA LEU A 122 -12.94 7.14 -1.36
C LEU A 122 -12.72 8.63 -1.06
N LEU A 123 -11.82 8.98 -0.13
CA LEU A 123 -11.52 10.39 0.17
C LEU A 123 -10.76 11.10 -0.97
N SER A 124 -10.12 10.38 -1.89
CA SER A 124 -9.54 10.94 -3.12
C SER A 124 -10.56 11.14 -4.26
N HIS A 125 -11.82 10.71 -4.08
CA HIS A 125 -12.91 10.90 -5.03
C HIS A 125 -13.98 11.89 -4.56
N THR A 126 -13.75 12.62 -3.46
CA THR A 126 -14.69 13.65 -2.96
C THR A 126 -14.01 14.97 -2.62
N ILE A 127 -13.03 15.38 -3.44
CA ILE A 127 -12.61 16.78 -3.64
C ILE A 127 -12.21 16.93 -5.11
#